data_AF-A0A094PV64-F1
#
_entry.id   AF-A0A094PV64-F1
#
_cell.length_a   1.000
_cell.length_b   1.000
_cell.length_c   1.000
_cell.angle_alpha   90.00
_cell.angle_beta   90.00
_cell.angle_gamma   90.00
#
_symmetry.space_group_name_H-M   'P 1'
#
loop_
_entity.id
_entity.type
_entity.pdbx_description
1 polymer ?
#
loop_
_entity_poly.entity_id
_entity_poly.type
_entity_poly.pdbx_seq_one_letter_code
_entity_poly.pdbx_strand_id
1 'polypeptide(L)'
;MNVAAGDAALARALKVCKEFSCGRIQVASKIGCVYWEIESEVKSPNPDIPNSFLTMGMLRTLVKTSAAKEVATVVLRSGVAYAPTVAVVPTAVVCHQNQTTERVPSNSYIGR
;
A
#
# COMPACT_ATOMS: atom_id res chain seq x y z
N MET A 1 -2.57 0.80 7.77
CA MET A 1 -2.35 0.56 9.22
C MET A 1 -0.85 0.69 9.43
N ASN A 2 -0.37 1.47 10.41
CA ASN A 2 1.06 1.50 10.72
C ASN A 2 1.41 0.26 11.51
N VAL A 3 2.52 -0.41 11.17
CA VAL A 3 2.83 -1.62 11.90
C VAL A 3 4.32 -1.90 12.10
N ALA A 4 4.70 -2.26 13.33
CA ALA A 4 6.01 -2.78 13.68
C ALA A 4 6.06 -4.31 13.52
N ALA A 5 7.26 -4.88 13.43
CA ALA A 5 7.44 -6.33 13.47
C ALA A 5 6.89 -6.89 14.82
N GLY A 6 5.98 -7.86 14.77
CA GLY A 6 5.33 -8.44 15.95
C GLY A 6 3.94 -7.89 16.30
N ASP A 7 3.47 -6.85 15.61
CA ASP A 7 2.15 -6.27 15.89
C ASP A 7 1.03 -7.07 15.19
N ALA A 8 0.00 -7.42 15.98
CA ALA A 8 -1.17 -8.19 15.55
C ALA A 8 -1.92 -7.54 14.38
N ALA A 9 -1.84 -6.23 14.22
CA ALA A 9 -2.38 -5.51 13.08
C ALA A 9 -1.66 -5.89 11.77
N LEU A 10 -0.34 -6.16 11.81
CA LEU A 10 0.45 -6.55 10.64
C LEU A 10 0.13 -7.98 10.29
N ALA A 11 0.07 -8.85 11.29
CA ALA A 11 -0.33 -10.23 11.09
C ALA A 11 -1.73 -10.31 10.44
N ARG A 12 -2.69 -9.50 10.89
CA ARG A 12 -4.02 -9.40 10.28
C ARG A 12 -3.95 -8.83 8.86
N ALA A 13 -3.18 -7.76 8.64
CA ALA A 13 -3.01 -7.17 7.33
C ALA A 13 -2.33 -8.12 6.34
N LEU A 14 -1.36 -8.93 6.77
CA LEU A 14 -0.66 -9.90 5.92
C LEU A 14 -1.52 -11.12 5.57
N LYS A 15 -2.51 -11.49 6.40
CA LYS A 15 -3.41 -12.61 6.07
C LYS A 15 -4.13 -12.41 4.75
N VAL A 16 -4.50 -11.16 4.43
CA VAL A 16 -5.18 -10.83 3.17
C VAL A 16 -4.30 -11.07 1.94
N CYS A 17 -2.97 -11.06 2.12
CA CYS A 17 -2.01 -11.24 1.04
C CYS A 17 -1.86 -12.71 0.59
N LYS A 18 -2.58 -13.63 1.26
CA LYS A 18 -2.79 -14.99 0.77
C LYS A 18 -3.85 -15.05 -0.33
N GLU A 19 -4.79 -14.10 -0.32
CA GLU A 19 -5.90 -14.03 -1.26
C GLU A 19 -5.63 -13.00 -2.36
N PHE A 20 -4.94 -11.91 -2.03
CA PHE A 20 -4.66 -10.80 -2.92
C PHE A 20 -3.16 -10.55 -3.09
N SER A 21 -2.78 -10.05 -4.25
CA SER A 21 -1.41 -9.57 -4.50
C SER A 21 -1.16 -8.29 -3.69
N CYS A 22 -0.07 -8.28 -2.92
CA CYS A 22 0.23 -7.20 -1.99
C CYS A 22 1.63 -6.61 -2.21
N GLY A 23 1.76 -5.34 -1.87
CA GLY A 23 3.05 -4.67 -1.65
C GLY A 23 3.27 -4.37 -0.18
N ARG A 24 4.49 -3.95 0.15
CA ARG A 24 4.85 -3.45 1.48
C ARG A 24 5.75 -2.24 1.32
N ILE A 25 5.48 -1.20 2.10
CA ILE A 25 6.32 0.00 2.19
C ILE A 25 6.52 0.38 3.66
N GLN A 26 7.65 1.00 3.96
CA GLN A 26 7.88 1.67 5.24
C GLN A 26 7.89 3.16 5.02
N VAL A 27 7.13 3.89 5.83
CA VAL A 27 7.01 5.35 5.77
C VAL A 27 7.42 5.95 7.11
N ALA A 28 7.98 7.16 7.07
CA ALA A 28 8.41 7.87 8.27
C ALA A 28 8.30 9.37 8.05
N SER A 29 7.97 10.11 9.11
CA SER A 29 7.88 11.57 9.10
C SER A 29 8.65 12.16 10.28
N LYS A 30 9.29 13.32 10.06
CA LYS A 30 10.03 14.03 11.11
C LYS A 30 9.08 14.59 12.19
N ILE A 31 7.90 15.06 11.79
CA ILE A 31 6.94 15.76 12.67
C ILE A 31 5.67 14.95 12.94
N GLY A 32 5.52 13.79 12.30
CA GLY A 32 4.30 13.00 12.30
C GLY A 32 3.44 13.28 11.07
N CYS A 33 2.39 12.48 10.90
CA CYS A 33 1.39 12.65 9.83
C CYS A 33 0.01 12.43 10.42
N VAL A 34 -0.97 13.23 10.00
CA VAL A 34 -2.38 12.99 10.32
C VAL A 34 -2.87 11.73 9.61
N TYR A 35 -2.46 11.54 8.35
CA TYR A 35 -2.63 10.30 7.61
C TYR A 35 -1.61 10.22 6.49
N TRP A 36 -1.39 9.02 5.98
CA TRP A 36 -0.60 8.79 4.78
C TRP A 36 -1.50 8.46 3.62
N GLU A 37 -1.16 8.99 2.45
CA GLU A 37 -1.75 8.62 1.17
C GLU A 37 -0.66 8.01 0.31
N ILE A 38 -0.90 6.79 -0.16
CA ILE A 38 0.03 6.03 -0.98
C ILE A 38 -0.67 5.65 -2.26
N GLU A 39 -0.15 6.15 -3.39
CA GLU A 39 -0.56 5.71 -4.71
C GLU A 39 0.38 4.60 -5.18
N SER A 40 -0.15 3.62 -5.88
CA SER A 40 0.60 2.47 -6.35
C SER A 40 0.05 1.95 -7.68
N GLU A 41 0.94 1.40 -8.49
CA GLU A 41 0.60 0.64 -9.68
C GLU A 41 0.64 -0.85 -9.37
N VAL A 42 -0.35 -1.60 -9.84
CA VAL A 42 -0.32 -3.06 -9.79
C VAL A 42 0.17 -3.57 -11.13
N LYS A 43 1.28 -4.31 -11.13
CA LYS A 43 2.00 -4.72 -12.34
C LYS A 43 2.12 -6.23 -12.42
N SER A 44 2.02 -6.75 -13.64
CA SER A 44 2.34 -8.15 -13.98
C SER A 44 3.40 -8.17 -15.08
N PRO A 45 4.16 -9.26 -15.26
CA PRO A 45 5.05 -9.42 -16.41
C PRO A 45 4.24 -9.37 -17.71
N ASN A 46 4.79 -8.73 -18.72
CA ASN A 46 4.17 -8.71 -20.03
C ASN A 46 4.48 -10.03 -20.77
N PRO A 47 3.47 -10.80 -21.19
CA PRO A 47 3.70 -12.04 -21.93
C PRO A 47 4.26 -11.81 -23.35
N ASP A 48 4.00 -10.64 -23.94
CA ASP A 48 4.32 -10.35 -25.34
C ASP A 48 5.70 -9.70 -25.50
N ILE A 49 6.20 -9.03 -24.45
CA ILE A 49 7.45 -8.26 -24.50
C ILE A 49 8.35 -8.67 -23.33
N PRO A 50 9.45 -9.42 -23.58
CA PRO A 50 10.41 -9.82 -22.55
C PRO A 50 10.94 -8.64 -21.75
N ASN A 51 11.15 -8.85 -20.44
CA ASN A 51 11.67 -7.84 -19.51
C ASN A 51 10.81 -6.56 -19.37
N SER A 52 9.51 -6.64 -19.66
CA SER A 52 8.57 -5.53 -19.47
C SER A 52 7.37 -5.93 -18.61
N PHE A 53 6.59 -4.94 -18.18
CA PHE A 53 5.46 -5.12 -17.28
C PHE A 53 4.19 -4.47 -17.84
N LEU A 54 3.05 -5.11 -17.60
CA LEU A 54 1.71 -4.57 -17.83
C LEU A 54 1.15 -4.02 -16.53
N THR A 55 0.61 -2.79 -16.57
CA THR A 55 -0.13 -2.21 -15.44
C THR A 55 -1.57 -2.75 -15.46
N MET A 56 -1.90 -3.55 -14.45
CA MET A 56 -3.21 -4.15 -14.22
C MET A 56 -4.21 -3.17 -13.60
N GLY A 57 -3.73 -2.13 -12.92
CA GLY A 57 -4.59 -1.15 -12.26
C GLY A 57 -3.82 -0.23 -11.32
N MET A 58 -4.57 0.70 -10.72
CA MET A 58 -4.08 1.68 -9.75
C MET A 58 -4.66 1.36 -8.37
N LEU A 59 -3.85 1.55 -7.34
CA LEU A 59 -4.23 1.39 -5.94
C LEU A 59 -3.94 2.70 -5.19
N ARG A 60 -4.96 3.24 -4.52
CA ARG A 60 -4.82 4.32 -3.52
C ARG A 60 -5.05 3.75 -2.14
N THR A 61 -4.08 3.92 -1.25
CA THR A 61 -4.11 3.42 0.14
C THR A 61 -4.02 4.58 1.10
N LEU A 62 -5.05 4.78 1.94
CA LEU A 62 -5.03 5.72 3.04
C LEU A 62 -4.72 4.99 4.35
N VAL A 63 -3.73 5.49 5.08
CA VAL A 63 -3.26 4.90 6.33
C VAL A 63 -3.38 5.90 7.45
N LYS A 64 -3.69 5.39 8.65
CA LYS A 64 -3.81 6.17 9.88
C LYS A 64 -2.54 6.99 10.17
N THR A 65 -2.72 7.91 11.10
CA THR A 65 -1.70 8.80 11.64
C THR A 65 -0.42 8.07 12.03
N SER A 66 0.73 8.75 11.94
CA SER A 66 2.00 8.30 12.51
C SER A 66 2.57 9.39 13.42
N ALA A 67 3.15 9.01 14.54
CA ALA A 67 3.88 9.91 15.42
C ALA A 67 5.17 10.45 14.77
N ALA A 68 5.71 11.50 15.35
CA ALA A 68 6.99 12.05 14.93
C ALA A 68 8.12 11.01 15.07
N LYS A 69 8.91 10.85 14.00
CA LYS A 69 10.03 9.89 13.88
C LYS A 69 9.61 8.41 13.97
N GLU A 70 8.31 8.11 13.90
CA GLU A 70 7.82 6.74 13.80
C GLU A 70 8.12 6.17 12.41
N VAL A 71 8.62 4.93 12.35
CA VAL A 71 8.70 4.15 11.12
C VAL A 71 7.51 3.20 11.08
N ALA A 72 6.57 3.47 10.18
CA ALA A 72 5.36 2.71 10.01
C ALA A 72 5.48 1.75 8.83
N THR A 73 5.25 0.45 9.03
CA THR A 73 5.10 -0.50 7.91
C THR A 73 3.65 -0.51 7.43
N VAL A 74 3.46 -0.38 6.13
CA VAL A 74 2.16 -0.41 5.46
C VAL A 74 2.10 -1.59 4.50
N VAL A 75 1.01 -2.35 4.57
CA VAL A 75 0.65 -3.38 3.58
C VAL A 75 -0.28 -2.76 2.54
N LEU A 76 0.10 -2.87 1.27
CA LEU A 76 -0.62 -2.34 0.12
C LEU A 76 -1.39 -3.48 -0.55
N ARG A 77 -2.66 -3.65 -0.16
CA ARG A 77 -3.51 -4.72 -0.70
C ARG A 77 -4.17 -4.25 -2.01
N SER A 78 -3.83 -4.89 -3.13
CA SER A 78 -4.52 -4.67 -4.40
C SER A 78 -5.93 -5.30 -4.43
N GLY A 79 -6.66 -5.11 -5.53
CA GLY A 79 -7.86 -5.90 -5.84
C GLY A 79 -7.59 -7.13 -6.71
N VAL A 80 -6.32 -7.44 -7.01
CA VAL A 80 -5.93 -8.57 -7.86
C VAL A 80 -5.69 -9.79 -6.97
N ALA A 81 -6.17 -10.96 -7.40
CA ALA A 81 -5.91 -12.22 -6.72
C ALA A 81 -4.40 -12.45 -6.54
N TYR A 82 -4.02 -13.20 -5.50
CA TYR A 82 -2.62 -13.51 -5.23
C TYR A 82 -1.99 -14.22 -6.43
N ALA A 83 -0.90 -13.65 -6.93
CA ALA A 83 -0.04 -14.25 -7.94
C ALA A 83 1.42 -13.88 -7.63
N PRO A 84 2.37 -14.83 -7.62
CA PRO A 84 3.77 -14.56 -7.29
C PRO A 84 4.46 -13.55 -8.20
N THR A 85 3.94 -13.40 -9.43
CA THR A 85 4.47 -12.52 -10.46
C THR A 85 3.87 -11.12 -10.43
N VAL A 86 2.79 -10.90 -9.67
CA VAL A 86 2.13 -9.60 -9.57
C VAL A 86 2.77 -8.77 -8.46
N ALA A 87 3.22 -7.57 -8.82
CA ALA A 87 3.83 -6.64 -7.89
C ALA A 87 2.92 -5.42 -7.67
N VAL A 88 2.89 -4.92 -6.44
CA VAL A 88 2.28 -3.63 -6.12
C VAL A 88 3.40 -2.64 -5.86
N VAL A 89 3.55 -1.67 -6.75
CA VAL A 89 4.67 -0.74 -6.81
C VAL A 89 4.20 0.65 -6.38
N PRO A 90 4.65 1.19 -5.24
CA PRO A 90 4.35 2.56 -4.83
C PRO A 90 4.90 3.57 -5.84
N THR A 91 4.08 4.54 -6.23
CA THR A 91 4.46 5.62 -7.16
C THR A 91 4.50 6.98 -6.48
N ALA A 92 3.66 7.20 -5.47
CA ALA A 92 3.67 8.42 -4.66
C ALA A 92 3.35 8.09 -3.20
N VAL A 93 3.97 8.85 -2.29
CA VAL A 93 3.75 8.74 -0.84
C VAL A 93 3.65 10.16 -0.28
N VAL A 94 2.50 10.48 0.29
CA VAL A 94 2.20 11.82 0.82
C VAL A 94 1.85 11.73 2.30
N CYS A 95 2.55 12.53 3.10
CA CYS A 95 2.25 12.75 4.50
C CYS A 95 1.34 13.97 4.62
N HIS A 96 0.09 13.77 5.02
CA HIS A 96 -0.86 14.87 5.17
C HIS A 96 -0.83 15.43 6.59
N GLN A 97 -0.85 16.76 6.70
CA GLN A 97 -0.88 17.50 7.98
C GLN A 97 -2.28 18.02 8.33
N ASN A 98 -3.19 18.01 7.37
CA ASN A 98 -4.58 18.43 7.56
C ASN A 98 -5.48 17.19 7.71
N GLN A 99 -6.64 17.38 8.33
CA GLN A 99 -7.66 16.32 8.38
C GLN A 99 -8.31 16.13 6.99
N THR A 100 -8.75 14.91 6.73
CA THR A 100 -9.57 14.57 5.55
C THR A 100 -10.98 14.20 5.98
N THR A 101 -11.95 14.41 5.10
CA THR A 101 -13.32 13.91 5.26
C THR A 101 -13.45 12.45 4.81
N GLU A 102 -12.44 11.91 4.14
CA GLU A 102 -12.41 10.51 3.71
C GLU A 102 -12.23 9.55 4.90
N ARG A 103 -12.74 8.32 4.74
CA ARG A 103 -12.51 7.28 5.74
C ARG A 103 -11.06 6.82 5.71
N VAL A 104 -10.37 6.96 6.84
CA VAL A 104 -9.01 6.43 7.04
C VAL A 104 -9.03 5.35 8.14
N PRO A 105 -8.51 4.14 7.91
CA PRO A 105 -7.81 3.67 6.71
C PRO A 105 -8.79 3.21 5.62
N SER A 106 -8.35 3.28 4.36
CA SER A 106 -9.09 2.79 3.19
C SER A 106 -8.13 2.33 2.09
N ASN A 107 -8.63 1.43 1.22
CA ASN A 107 -7.92 0.97 0.04
C ASN A 107 -8.90 1.01 -1.14
N SER A 108 -8.53 1.72 -2.20
CA SER A 108 -9.32 1.87 -3.42
C SER A 108 -8.50 1.35 -4.59
N TYR A 109 -8.94 0.25 -5.19
CA TYR A 109 -8.31 -0.34 -6.37
C TYR A 109 -9.20 -0.12 -7.59
N ILE A 110 -8.61 0.33 -8.69
CA ILE A 110 -9.26 0.52 -9.98
C ILE A 110 -8.47 -0.31 -11.00
N GLY A 111 -9.10 -1.39 -11.50
CA GLY A 111 -8.51 -2.22 -12.56
C GLY A 111 -8.53 -1.52 -13.93
N ARG A 112 -7.62 -1.92 -14.81
CA ARG A 112 -7.63 -1.59 -16.24
C ARG A 112 -8.20 -2.72 -17.07
#